data_AF-A0A5S9M5S6-F1
#
_entry.id   AF-A0A5S9M5S6-F1
#
_cell.length_a   1.000
_cell.length_b   1.000
_cell.length_c   1.000
_cell.angle_alpha   90.00
_cell.angle_beta   90.00
_cell.angle_gamma   90.00
#
_symmetry.space_group_name_H-M   'P 1'
#
loop_
_entity.id
_entity.type
_entity.pdbx_description
1 polymer ?
#
loop_
_entity_poly.entity_id
_entity_poly.type
_entity_poly.pdbx_seq_one_letter_code
_entity_poly.pdbx_strand_id
1 'polypeptide(L)'
;MTVNFIRCNVQHVKELQKIGINTFKETFLDQNKVEHIEAYVKTAFHLNQLLKELQHPSSQFYFVQVNGEVAGYLKINMNDAQSEEMGSDALEIERIYIKQSFQKARIRQIFNRSSH
;
A
#
# COMPACT_ATOMS: atom_id res chain seq x y z
N MET A 1 21.82 -2.95 -1.05
CA MET A 1 20.41 -2.80 -0.61
C MET A 1 19.55 -3.23 -1.78
N THR A 2 18.82 -4.33 -1.61
CA THR A 2 17.98 -4.89 -2.68
C THR A 2 16.53 -4.64 -2.33
N VAL A 3 15.80 -3.99 -3.23
CA VAL A 3 14.37 -3.73 -3.10
C VAL A 3 13.63 -4.61 -4.10
N ASN A 4 12.70 -5.42 -3.61
CA ASN A 4 11.87 -6.30 -4.44
C ASN A 4 10.40 -5.94 -4.26
N PHE A 5 9.64 -6.04 -5.35
CA PHE A 5 8.19 -5.89 -5.34
C PHE A 5 7.56 -7.26 -5.59
N ILE A 6 6.82 -7.78 -4.61
CA ILE A 6 6.12 -9.07 -4.72
C ILE A 6 4.66 -8.78 -4.97
N ARG A 7 4.14 -9.20 -6.12
CA ARG A 7 2.71 -9.06 -6.43
C ARG A 7 1.87 -9.88 -5.47
N CYS A 8 0.91 -9.24 -4.81
CA CYS A 8 -0.02 -9.89 -3.90
C CYS A 8 -1.17 -10.54 -4.68
N ASN A 9 -1.76 -11.56 -4.06
CA ASN A 9 -2.98 -12.23 -4.51
C ASN A 9 -3.85 -12.53 -3.27
N VAL A 10 -4.99 -13.17 -3.46
CA VAL A 10 -5.95 -13.47 -2.38
C VAL A 10 -5.35 -14.27 -1.21
N GLN A 11 -4.32 -15.09 -1.44
CA GLN A 11 -3.64 -15.85 -0.38
C GLN A 11 -2.88 -14.93 0.60
N HIS A 12 -2.47 -13.75 0.12
CA HIS A 12 -1.74 -12.76 0.91
C HIS A 12 -2.65 -11.84 1.73
N VAL A 13 -3.98 -11.96 1.64
CA VAL A 13 -4.92 -10.98 2.24
C VAL A 13 -4.68 -10.72 3.73
N LYS A 14 -4.36 -11.76 4.51
CA LYS A 14 -4.12 -11.62 5.95
C LYS A 14 -2.83 -10.86 6.24
N GLU A 15 -1.79 -11.13 5.47
CA GLU A 15 -0.52 -10.41 5.59
C GLU A 15 -0.66 -8.97 5.12
N LEU A 16 -1.38 -8.74 4.02
CA LEU A 16 -1.71 -7.42 3.49
C LEU A 16 -2.51 -6.58 4.49
N GLN A 17 -3.51 -7.18 5.14
CA GLN A 17 -4.26 -6.53 6.21
C GLN A 17 -3.33 -6.13 7.36
N LYS A 18 -2.49 -7.06 7.84
CA LYS A 18 -1.59 -6.82 8.97
C LYS A 18 -0.60 -5.70 8.68
N ILE A 19 0.10 -5.75 7.55
CA ILE A 19 1.06 -4.69 7.17
C ILE A 19 0.33 -3.37 6.91
N GLY A 20 -0.83 -3.41 6.27
CA GLY A 20 -1.64 -2.23 5.98
C GLY A 20 -2.06 -1.47 7.23
N ILE A 21 -2.65 -2.17 8.20
CA ILE A 21 -3.06 -1.58 9.48
C ILE A 21 -1.86 -1.02 10.24
N ASN A 22 -0.77 -1.78 10.34
CA ASN A 22 0.40 -1.36 11.10
C ASN A 22 1.02 -0.09 10.52
N THR A 23 1.29 -0.10 9.21
CA THR A 23 1.90 1.04 8.53
C THR A 23 0.99 2.27 8.47
N PHE A 24 -0.33 2.09 8.33
CA PHE A 24 -1.30 3.19 8.39
C PHE A 24 -1.33 3.82 9.79
N LYS A 25 -1.44 3.01 10.85
CA LYS A 25 -1.40 3.51 12.22
C LYS A 25 -0.08 4.22 12.52
N GLU A 26 1.04 3.62 12.17
CA GLU A 26 2.35 4.27 12.31
C GLU A 26 2.41 5.63 11.60
N THR A 27 1.78 5.79 10.43
CA THR A 27 1.85 7.02 9.66
C THR A 27 0.94 8.12 10.20
N PHE A 28 -0.26 7.77 10.69
CA PHE A 28 -1.33 8.75 10.93
C PHE A 28 -1.75 8.91 12.39
N LEU A 29 -1.32 8.03 13.30
CA LEU A 29 -1.75 8.05 14.71
C LEU A 29 -1.41 9.37 15.41
N ASP A 30 -0.23 9.94 15.16
CA ASP A 30 0.20 11.18 15.81
C ASP A 30 -0.54 12.43 15.31
N GLN A 31 -1.21 12.35 14.16
CA GLN A 31 -1.85 13.48 13.48
C GLN A 31 -3.38 13.42 13.51
N ASN A 32 -3.96 12.33 14.03
CA ASN A 32 -5.40 12.08 14.00
C ASN A 32 -5.91 11.57 15.34
N LYS A 33 -7.21 11.73 15.56
CA LYS A 33 -7.89 11.10 16.68
C LYS A 33 -7.93 9.58 16.48
N VAL A 34 -7.79 8.84 17.58
CA VAL A 34 -7.83 7.37 17.57
C VAL A 34 -9.12 6.85 16.93
N GLU A 35 -10.26 7.50 17.18
CA GLU A 35 -11.54 7.04 16.62
C GLU A 35 -11.56 7.13 15.08
N HIS A 36 -10.95 8.15 14.49
CA HIS A 36 -10.87 8.30 13.03
C HIS A 36 -9.98 7.22 12.41
N ILE A 37 -8.84 6.93 13.05
CA ILE A 37 -7.94 5.86 12.63
C ILE A 37 -8.65 4.51 12.68
N GLU A 38 -9.36 4.22 13.76
CA GLU A 38 -10.09 2.96 13.89
C GLU A 38 -11.25 2.84 12.89
N ALA A 39 -11.99 3.92 12.65
CA ALA A 39 -13.06 3.94 11.67
C ALA A 39 -12.52 3.62 10.26
N TYR A 40 -11.43 4.28 9.85
CA TYR A 40 -10.77 3.99 8.57
C TYR A 40 -10.24 2.56 8.51
N VAL A 41 -9.61 2.08 9.59
CA VAL A 41 -9.06 0.72 9.63
C VAL A 41 -10.15 -0.34 9.48
N LYS A 42 -11.28 -0.15 10.16
CA LYS A 42 -12.42 -1.07 10.10
C LYS A 42 -13.05 -1.14 8.71
N THR A 43 -12.94 -0.09 7.89
CA THR A 43 -13.52 -0.05 6.54
C THR A 43 -12.49 -0.48 5.49
N ALA A 44 -11.41 0.29 5.32
CA ALA A 44 -10.43 0.12 4.25
C ALA A 44 -9.61 -1.17 4.38
N PHE A 45 -9.35 -1.63 5.60
CA PHE A 45 -8.62 -2.88 5.85
C PHE A 45 -9.53 -4.03 6.28
N HIS A 46 -10.84 -3.94 6.08
CA HIS A 46 -11.73 -5.08 6.28
C HIS A 46 -11.36 -6.21 5.30
N LEU A 47 -11.35 -7.47 5.76
CA LEU A 47 -10.92 -8.60 4.93
C LEU A 47 -11.71 -8.71 3.63
N ASN A 48 -13.04 -8.58 3.68
CA ASN A 48 -13.88 -8.65 2.48
C ASN A 48 -13.56 -7.52 1.49
N GLN A 49 -13.23 -6.32 1.98
CA GLN A 49 -12.86 -5.19 1.14
C GLN A 49 -11.51 -5.46 0.47
N LEU A 50 -10.50 -5.90 1.22
CA LEU A 50 -9.20 -6.25 0.67
C LEU A 50 -9.28 -7.41 -0.34
N LEU A 51 -10.12 -8.42 -0.11
CA LEU A 51 -10.36 -9.49 -1.07
C LEU A 51 -10.95 -8.96 -2.37
N LYS A 52 -11.96 -8.08 -2.27
CA LYS A 52 -12.57 -7.43 -3.44
C LYS A 52 -11.52 -6.62 -4.22
N GLU A 53 -10.71 -5.83 -3.52
CA GLU A 53 -9.65 -5.03 -4.14
C GLU A 53 -8.56 -5.92 -4.77
N LEU A 54 -8.16 -7.04 -4.13
CA LEU A 54 -7.17 -7.98 -4.66
C LEU A 54 -7.66 -8.77 -5.89
N GLN A 55 -8.98 -8.93 -6.03
CA GLN A 55 -9.60 -9.61 -7.16
C GLN A 55 -9.97 -8.65 -8.30
N HIS A 56 -9.90 -7.35 -8.07
CA HIS A 56 -10.24 -6.37 -9.09
C HIS A 56 -9.18 -6.38 -10.20
N PRO A 57 -9.55 -6.58 -11.47
CA PRO A 57 -8.58 -6.73 -12.57
C PRO A 57 -7.72 -5.48 -12.76
N SER A 58 -8.29 -4.30 -12.50
CA SER A 58 -7.61 -3.00 -12.64
C SER A 58 -6.96 -2.49 -11.35
N SER A 59 -6.97 -3.26 -10.26
CA SER A 59 -6.22 -2.94 -9.03
C SER A 59 -5.10 -3.95 -8.82
N GLN A 60 -3.94 -3.49 -8.38
CA GLN A 60 -2.82 -4.35 -8.08
C GLN A 60 -2.17 -3.97 -6.76
N PHE A 61 -1.78 -4.98 -6.01
CA PHE A 61 -1.08 -4.83 -4.74
C PHE A 61 0.29 -5.46 -4.84
N TYR A 62 1.26 -4.83 -4.18
CA TYR A 62 2.62 -5.32 -4.09
C TYR A 62 3.13 -5.18 -2.66
N PHE A 63 3.76 -6.23 -2.14
CA PHE A 63 4.64 -6.07 -0.99
C PHE A 63 5.96 -5.45 -1.44
N VAL A 64 6.43 -4.48 -0.67
CA VAL A 64 7.75 -3.89 -0.82
C VAL A 64 8.67 -4.61 0.16
N GLN A 65 9.63 -5.34 -0.36
CA GLN A 65 10.66 -6.01 0.44
C GLN A 65 11.98 -5.27 0.36
N VAL A 66 12.67 -5.15 1.50
CA VAL A 66 14.03 -4.61 1.59
C VAL A 66 14.91 -5.67 2.24
N ASN A 67 15.94 -6.11 1.52
CA ASN A 67 16.85 -7.18 1.96
C ASN A 67 16.13 -8.47 2.40
N GLY A 68 15.02 -8.82 1.73
CA GLY A 68 14.23 -10.03 2.01
C GLY A 68 13.12 -9.87 3.05
N GLU A 69 13.03 -8.73 3.73
CA GLU A 69 11.98 -8.46 4.72
C GLU A 69 10.89 -7.56 4.16
N VAL A 70 9.62 -7.86 4.45
CA VAL A 70 8.48 -7.00 4.08
C VAL A 70 8.57 -5.67 4.83
N ALA A 71 8.95 -4.63 4.11
CA ALA A 71 9.08 -3.26 4.59
C ALA A 71 7.76 -2.47 4.48
N GLY A 72 6.86 -2.87 3.58
CA GLY A 72 5.59 -2.19 3.39
C GLY A 72 4.80 -2.76 2.21
N TYR A 73 3.87 -1.97 1.69
CA TYR A 73 3.11 -2.34 0.49
C TYR A 73 2.74 -1.12 -0.37
N LEU A 74 2.36 -1.42 -1.60
CA LEU A 74 1.89 -0.50 -2.63
C LEU A 74 0.53 -1.00 -3.15
N LYS A 75 -0.42 -0.10 -3.36
CA LYS A 75 -1.64 -0.30 -4.12
C LYS A 75 -1.62 0.65 -5.31
N ILE A 76 -1.81 0.09 -6.50
CA ILE A 76 -1.99 0.85 -7.74
C ILE A 76 -3.34 0.54 -8.35
N ASN A 77 -3.95 1.54 -8.96
CA ASN A 77 -5.16 1.40 -9.75
C ASN A 77 -4.95 1.93 -11.16
N MET A 78 -5.70 1.34 -12.09
CA MET A 78 -5.81 1.76 -13.48
C MET A 78 -7.28 1.75 -13.88
N ASN A 79 -7.63 2.41 -14.98
CA ASN A 79 -8.97 2.37 -15.57
C ASN A 79 -10.08 2.64 -14.53
N ASP A 80 -11.08 1.77 -14.48
CA ASP A 80 -12.26 1.82 -13.62
C ASP A 80 -11.98 1.62 -12.12
N ALA A 81 -10.76 1.24 -11.75
CA ALA A 81 -10.36 1.16 -10.34
C ALA A 81 -9.83 2.48 -9.79
N GLN A 82 -9.58 3.48 -10.64
CA GLN A 82 -9.04 4.76 -10.17
C GLN A 82 -10.04 5.48 -9.25
N SER A 83 -9.54 6.09 -8.18
CA SER A 83 -10.38 6.89 -7.28
C SER A 83 -10.82 8.23 -7.90
N GLU A 84 -10.01 8.74 -8.83
CA GLU A 84 -10.29 9.89 -9.68
C GLU A 84 -10.10 9.49 -11.14
N GLU A 85 -10.99 9.92 -12.04
CA GLU A 85 -10.92 9.57 -13.46
C GLU A 85 -9.75 10.32 -14.12
N MET A 86 -8.63 9.60 -14.36
CA MET A 86 -7.40 10.17 -14.93
C MET A 86 -7.14 9.72 -16.37
N GLY A 87 -8.04 8.90 -16.92
CA GLY A 87 -7.95 8.33 -18.27
C GLY A 87 -7.29 6.94 -18.30
N SER A 88 -7.47 6.24 -19.43
CA SER A 88 -7.02 4.84 -19.63
C SER A 88 -5.50 4.66 -19.64
N ASP A 89 -4.76 5.73 -19.90
CA ASP A 89 -3.29 5.70 -19.98
C ASP A 89 -2.62 6.13 -18.66
N ALA A 90 -3.42 6.37 -17.62
CA ALA A 90 -2.94 6.79 -16.32
C ALA A 90 -2.88 5.63 -15.30
N LEU A 91 -1.88 5.69 -14.43
CA LEU A 91 -1.73 4.82 -13.28
C LEU A 91 -1.81 5.66 -12.01
N GLU A 92 -2.72 5.28 -11.11
CA GLU A 92 -2.87 5.90 -9.80
C GLU A 92 -2.09 5.11 -8.75
N ILE A 93 -1.29 5.80 -7.94
CA ILE A 93 -0.74 5.25 -6.70
C ILE A 93 -1.70 5.61 -5.57
N GLU A 94 -2.68 4.74 -5.30
CA GLU A 94 -3.69 5.00 -4.26
C GLU A 94 -3.09 4.89 -2.85
N ARG A 95 -2.23 3.88 -2.60
CA ARG A 95 -1.62 3.66 -1.28
C ARG A 95 -0.16 3.28 -1.42
N ILE A 96 0.71 4.01 -0.72
CA ILE A 96 2.07 3.56 -0.45
C ILE A 96 2.41 3.75 1.02
N TYR A 97 2.48 2.64 1.75
CA TYR A 97 2.80 2.67 3.17
C TYR A 97 3.98 1.76 3.47
N ILE A 98 5.02 2.36 4.05
CA ILE A 98 6.26 1.69 4.43
C ILE A 98 6.42 1.84 5.95
N LYS A 99 6.81 0.76 6.63
CA LYS A 99 7.14 0.76 8.06
C LYS A 99 8.14 1.87 8.39
N GLN A 100 7.93 2.59 9.48
CA GLN A 100 8.81 3.70 9.88
C GLN A 100 10.28 3.29 10.04
N SER A 101 10.54 2.05 10.50
CA SER A 101 11.90 1.50 10.64
C SER A 101 12.68 1.49 9.32
N PHE A 102 11.98 1.37 8.18
CA PHE A 102 12.57 1.41 6.84
C PHE A 102 12.51 2.83 6.21
N GLN A 103 11.67 3.73 6.72
CA GLN A 103 11.60 5.13 6.27
C GLN A 103 12.86 5.93 6.63
N LYS A 104 13.38 5.75 7.86
CA LYS A 104 14.63 6.39 8.31
C LYS A 104 15.86 5.89 7.52
N ALA A 105 15.73 4.81 6.74
CA ALA A 105 16.82 4.13 6.04
C ALA A 105 16.86 4.34 4.51
N ARG A 106 16.22 5.37 3.91
CA ARG A 106 16.36 5.85 2.50
C ARG A 106 15.23 5.54 1.50
N ILE A 107 13.96 5.87 1.80
CA ILE A 107 12.92 5.88 0.74
C ILE A 107 13.14 7.01 -0.28
N ARG A 108 13.81 8.12 0.09
CA ARG A 108 14.15 9.20 -0.85
C ARG A 108 14.94 8.72 -2.09
N GLN A 109 15.65 7.59 -2.03
CA GLN A 109 16.39 7.04 -3.18
C GLN A 109 15.54 6.17 -4.11
N ILE A 110 14.41 5.63 -3.66
CA ILE A 110 13.53 4.75 -4.46
C ILE A 110 12.78 5.56 -5.52
N PHE A 111 12.42 6.82 -5.21
CA PHE A 111 11.70 7.72 -6.14
C PHE A 111 12.60 8.60 -7.01
N ASN A 112 13.91 8.70 -6.71
CA ASN A 112 14.85 9.52 -7.48
C ASN A 112 15.42 8.83 -8.74
N ARG A 113 14.85 7.70 -9.18
CA ARG A 113 15.28 6.99 -10.41
C ARG A 113 14.28 7.05 -11.56
N SER A 114 13.32 7.99 -11.51
CA SER A 114 12.37 8.25 -12.61
C SER A 114 12.66 9.59 -13.32
N SER A 115 13.93 9.99 -13.38
CA SER A 115 14.37 11.14 -14.17
C SER A 115 15.77 10.88 -14.69
N HIS A 116 15.88 10.05 -15.72
CA HIS A 116 16.88 10.10 -16.78
C HIS A 116 16.30 9.44 -18.01
#